data_AF-A0A536MM51-F1
#
_entry.id   AF-A0A536MM51-F1
#
_cell.length_a   1.000
_cell.length_b   1.000
_cell.length_c   1.000
_cell.angle_alpha   90.00
_cell.angle_beta   90.00
_cell.angle_gamma   90.00
#
_symmetry.space_group_name_H-M   'P 1'
#
loop_
_entity.id
_entity.type
_entity.pdbx_description
1 polymer ?
#
loop_
_entity_poly.entity_id
_entity_poly.type
_entity_poly.pdbx_seq_one_letter_code
_entity_poly.pdbx_strand_id
1 'polypeptide(L)'
;MAVRTSDSGNTALKETLQRHRYRLDDHKHPVNVIHHEHATFGEHLADGIASFIGSWRFLIIQTALVITWVTINSLQATGKIHIDPYPYILLNLAFSTQAAYTGPVLLLAGNRQSQKDRLTLEHAAHEADKADRQNVQILSAIKQNTTLTEKNTEVTITILQHVETLVQEHIAEMVGAGKRRKTPRP
;
A
#
# COMPACT_ATOMS: atom_id res chain seq x y z
N MET A 1 18.31 23.42 46.23
CA MET A 1 18.85 22.45 45.25
C MET A 1 17.72 22.13 44.27
N ALA A 2 17.61 22.87 43.16
CA ALA A 2 16.46 22.78 42.25
C ALA A 2 16.70 21.70 41.19
N VAL A 3 15.81 20.71 41.14
CA VAL A 3 15.86 19.54 40.28
C VAL A 3 15.51 19.95 38.83
N ARG A 4 16.53 19.98 37.96
CA ARG A 4 16.40 20.12 36.51
C ARG A 4 15.91 18.79 35.91
N THR A 5 14.60 18.55 35.84
CA THR A 5 14.05 17.36 35.14
C THR A 5 13.05 17.68 34.02
N SER A 6 12.64 18.94 33.85
CA SER A 6 11.61 19.30 32.86
C SER A 6 12.13 19.40 31.42
N ASP A 7 13.40 19.76 31.21
CA ASP A 7 13.90 20.09 29.86
C ASP A 7 14.26 18.86 29.01
N SER A 8 14.69 17.76 29.66
CA SER A 8 15.08 16.51 28.98
C SER A 8 13.87 15.70 28.46
N GLY A 9 12.74 15.72 29.17
CA GLY A 9 11.52 15.06 28.72
C GLY A 9 10.89 15.76 27.51
N ASN A 10 10.92 17.10 27.51
CA ASN A 10 10.35 17.91 26.42
C ASN A 10 11.19 17.85 25.14
N THR A 11 12.49 17.66 25.24
CA THR A 11 13.38 17.46 24.08
C THR A 11 13.20 16.07 23.46
N ALA A 12 13.10 15.01 24.27
CA ALA A 12 12.82 13.65 23.79
C ALA A 12 11.42 13.52 23.15
N LEU A 13 10.41 14.19 23.70
CA LEU A 13 9.07 14.24 23.11
C LEU A 13 9.06 15.04 21.79
N LYS A 14 9.79 16.15 21.71
CA LYS A 14 9.92 16.90 20.45
C LYS A 14 10.63 16.09 19.37
N GLU A 15 11.66 15.33 19.72
CA GLU A 15 12.36 14.45 18.78
C GLU A 15 11.47 13.31 18.27
N THR A 16 10.73 12.65 19.16
CA THR A 16 9.82 11.55 18.79
C THR A 16 8.65 12.05 17.95
N LEU A 17 8.09 13.22 18.27
CA LEU A 17 7.04 13.86 17.46
C LEU A 17 7.59 14.37 16.11
N GLN A 18 8.81 14.89 16.06
CA GLN A 18 9.44 15.30 14.78
C GLN A 18 9.68 14.09 13.86
N ARG A 19 10.14 12.95 14.40
CA ARG A 19 10.29 11.70 13.62
C ARG A 19 8.95 11.19 13.10
N HIS A 20 7.86 11.37 13.84
CA HIS A 20 6.52 11.00 13.38
C HIS A 20 5.95 11.97 12.36
N ARG A 21 6.24 13.27 12.48
CA ARG A 21 5.81 14.29 11.50
C ARG A 21 6.42 14.09 10.11
N TYR A 22 7.61 13.48 10.01
CA TYR A 22 8.24 13.18 8.72
C TYR A 22 7.61 11.96 8.01
N ARG A 23 6.93 11.07 8.75
CA ARG A 23 6.32 9.84 8.21
C ARG A 23 4.95 10.06 7.55
N LEU A 24 4.35 11.24 7.71
CA LEU A 24 2.99 11.52 7.23
C LEU A 24 2.97 12.13 5.82
N ASP A 25 4.05 12.77 5.37
CA ASP A 25 4.11 13.44 4.07
C ASP A 25 4.51 12.50 2.89
N ASP A 26 4.89 11.25 3.18
CA ASP A 26 5.42 10.30 2.19
C ASP A 26 4.35 9.33 1.63
N HIS A 27 3.08 9.75 1.63
CA HIS A 27 1.96 8.97 1.05
C HIS A 27 1.61 9.41 -0.38
N LYS A 28 2.51 10.13 -1.07
CA LYS A 28 2.30 10.41 -2.49
C LYS A 28 2.54 9.12 -3.27
N HIS A 29 1.47 8.54 -3.78
CA HIS A 29 1.51 7.42 -4.71
C HIS A 29 2.56 7.72 -5.82
N PRO A 30 3.54 6.86 -6.07
CA PRO A 30 4.71 7.16 -6.90
C PRO A 30 4.38 7.48 -8.37
N VAL A 31 3.19 7.07 -8.85
CA VAL A 31 2.65 7.49 -10.15
C VAL A 31 2.66 9.02 -10.28
N ASN A 32 2.43 9.74 -9.19
CA ASN A 32 2.34 11.19 -9.18
C ASN A 32 3.70 11.90 -9.05
N VAL A 33 4.78 11.19 -8.69
CA VAL A 33 6.10 11.80 -8.42
C VAL A 33 6.96 11.86 -9.70
N ILE A 34 6.75 10.97 -10.66
CA ILE A 34 7.48 10.99 -11.95
C ILE A 34 6.84 11.96 -12.98
N HIS A 35 5.69 12.56 -12.67
CA HIS A 35 4.97 13.44 -13.62
C HIS A 35 5.47 14.89 -13.70
N HIS A 36 6.53 15.25 -12.96
CA HIS A 36 7.11 16.58 -13.01
C HIS A 36 8.54 16.53 -13.54
N GLU A 37 8.71 16.45 -14.86
CA GLU A 37 9.68 17.37 -15.50
C GLU A 37 9.55 17.51 -17.02
N HIS A 38 9.03 16.53 -17.79
CA HIS A 38 8.90 16.70 -19.25
C HIS A 38 7.60 16.11 -19.82
N ALA A 39 6.45 16.67 -19.41
CA ALA A 39 5.17 16.35 -20.03
C ALA A 39 5.08 16.91 -21.45
N THR A 40 5.63 16.18 -22.40
CA THR A 40 5.59 16.47 -23.83
C THR A 40 4.11 16.53 -24.26
N PHE A 41 3.74 17.38 -25.23
CA PHE A 41 2.36 17.55 -25.71
C PHE A 41 1.62 16.22 -26.01
N GLY A 42 2.38 15.19 -26.43
CA GLY A 42 1.86 13.83 -26.65
C GLY A 42 1.43 13.09 -25.38
N GLU A 43 1.99 13.41 -24.22
CA GLU A 43 1.63 12.77 -22.94
C GLU A 43 0.24 13.19 -22.44
N HIS A 44 -0.10 14.48 -22.56
CA HIS A 44 -1.44 14.98 -22.24
C HIS A 44 -2.49 14.44 -23.21
N LEU A 45 -2.12 14.33 -24.49
CA LEU A 45 -2.99 13.77 -25.52
C LEU A 45 -3.27 12.29 -25.27
N ALA A 46 -2.26 11.50 -24.91
CA ALA A 46 -2.41 10.07 -24.60
C ALA A 46 -3.31 9.83 -23.38
N ASP A 47 -3.13 10.60 -22.30
CA ASP A 47 -3.97 10.50 -21.09
C ASP A 47 -5.42 10.91 -21.38
N GLY A 48 -5.61 11.97 -22.18
CA GLY A 48 -6.92 12.37 -22.66
C GLY A 48 -7.60 11.27 -23.48
N ILE A 49 -6.89 10.66 -24.43
CA ILE A 49 -7.45 9.65 -25.34
C ILE A 49 -7.78 8.34 -24.61
N ALA A 50 -6.95 7.90 -23.67
CA ALA A 50 -7.25 6.71 -22.85
C ALA A 50 -8.56 6.87 -22.07
N SER A 51 -8.79 8.06 -21.49
CA SER A 51 -10.04 8.36 -20.79
C SER A 51 -11.25 8.54 -21.73
N PHE A 52 -11.01 8.96 -22.98
CA PHE A 52 -12.08 9.26 -23.94
C PHE A 52 -12.61 8.01 -24.64
N ILE A 53 -11.73 7.10 -25.07
CA ILE A 53 -12.12 5.85 -25.76
C ILE A 53 -12.82 4.87 -24.81
N GLY A 54 -12.51 4.91 -23.51
CA GLY A 54 -13.16 4.07 -22.50
C GLY A 54 -14.54 4.56 -22.01
N SER A 55 -15.02 5.72 -22.50
CA SER A 55 -16.25 6.34 -22.00
C SER A 55 -17.48 5.96 -22.82
N TRP A 56 -18.52 5.48 -22.15
CA TRP A 56 -19.85 5.23 -22.75
C TRP A 56 -20.45 6.46 -23.45
N ARG A 57 -20.07 7.67 -23.02
CA ARG A 57 -20.55 8.93 -23.60
C ARG A 57 -20.03 9.15 -25.02
N PHE A 58 -18.81 8.70 -25.33
CA PHE A 58 -18.21 8.85 -26.67
C PHE A 58 -19.00 8.08 -27.72
N LEU A 59 -19.34 6.81 -27.43
CA LEU A 59 -20.13 5.97 -28.32
C LEU A 59 -21.50 6.60 -28.64
N ILE A 60 -22.19 7.13 -27.61
CA ILE A 60 -23.51 7.75 -27.78
C ILE A 60 -23.42 8.99 -28.70
N ILE A 61 -22.44 9.87 -28.47
CA ILE A 61 -22.25 11.08 -29.29
C ILE A 61 -21.89 10.70 -30.74
N GLN A 62 -20.97 9.75 -30.93
CA GLN A 62 -20.57 9.28 -32.25
C GLN A 62 -21.76 8.69 -33.02
N THR A 63 -22.54 7.81 -32.39
CA THR A 63 -23.72 7.20 -33.02
C THR A 63 -24.79 8.26 -33.34
N ALA A 64 -25.04 9.21 -32.44
CA ALA A 64 -25.99 10.29 -32.69
C ALA A 64 -25.55 11.19 -33.86
N LEU A 65 -24.26 11.50 -33.97
CA LEU A 65 -23.69 12.28 -35.07
C LEU A 65 -23.90 11.57 -36.40
N VAL A 66 -23.59 10.27 -36.47
CA VAL A 66 -23.79 9.45 -37.68
C VAL A 66 -25.26 9.41 -38.09
N ILE A 67 -26.16 9.14 -37.15
CA ILE A 67 -27.61 9.10 -37.41
C ILE A 67 -28.10 10.46 -37.91
N THR A 68 -27.66 11.55 -37.27
CA THR A 68 -28.01 12.91 -37.67
C THR A 68 -27.53 13.21 -39.08
N TRP A 69 -26.28 12.84 -39.41
CA TRP A 69 -25.69 13.04 -40.72
C TRP A 69 -26.43 12.26 -41.82
N VAL A 70 -26.73 10.99 -41.56
CA VAL A 70 -27.50 10.14 -42.49
C VAL A 70 -28.92 10.70 -42.68
N THR A 71 -29.58 11.14 -41.60
CA THR A 71 -30.93 11.72 -41.67
C THR A 71 -30.95 13.02 -42.49
N ILE A 72 -30.00 13.93 -42.25
CA ILE A 72 -29.88 15.18 -43.01
C ILE A 72 -29.62 14.89 -44.50
N ASN A 73 -28.70 13.98 -44.82
CA ASN A 73 -28.40 13.63 -46.21
C ASN A 73 -29.57 12.91 -46.89
N SER A 74 -30.28 12.03 -46.19
CA SER A 74 -31.47 11.34 -46.72
C SER A 74 -32.63 12.30 -46.99
N LEU A 75 -32.83 13.31 -46.14
CA LEU A 75 -33.86 14.34 -46.35
C LEU A 75 -33.47 15.27 -47.51
N GLN A 76 -32.19 15.65 -47.61
CA GLN A 76 -31.68 16.47 -48.72
C GLN A 76 -31.67 15.73 -50.06
N ALA A 77 -31.52 14.41 -50.08
CA ALA A 77 -31.64 13.60 -51.30
C ALA A 77 -33.04 13.70 -51.96
N THR A 78 -34.06 14.16 -51.23
CA THR A 78 -35.42 14.40 -51.78
C THR A 78 -35.58 15.81 -52.36
N GLY A 79 -34.63 16.72 -52.09
CA GLY A 79 -34.56 18.08 -52.61
C GLY A 79 -33.48 18.22 -53.70
N LYS A 80 -33.62 19.21 -54.59
CA LYS A 80 -32.79 19.37 -55.81
C LYS A 80 -31.27 19.60 -55.59
N ILE A 81 -30.76 19.54 -54.35
CA ILE A 81 -29.37 19.81 -53.98
C ILE A 81 -28.79 18.54 -53.35
N HIS A 82 -27.87 17.87 -54.05
CA HIS A 82 -27.24 16.64 -53.58
C HIS A 82 -25.84 16.95 -53.05
N ILE A 83 -25.69 16.94 -51.71
CA ILE A 83 -24.38 17.15 -51.06
C ILE A 83 -23.59 15.84 -50.96
N ASP A 84 -24.25 14.68 -50.76
CA ASP A 84 -23.61 13.34 -50.75
C ASP A 84 -24.61 12.21 -51.15
N PRO A 85 -24.70 11.81 -52.44
CA PRO A 85 -25.56 10.72 -52.92
C PRO A 85 -25.16 9.34 -52.38
N TYR A 86 -26.10 8.40 -52.30
CA TYR A 86 -25.82 7.00 -51.98
C TYR A 86 -24.78 6.43 -52.98
N PRO A 87 -23.63 5.87 -52.56
CA PRO A 87 -23.27 5.34 -51.23
C PRO A 87 -22.33 6.26 -50.42
N TYR A 88 -22.82 7.38 -49.89
CA TYR A 88 -22.20 8.28 -48.90
C TYR A 88 -20.65 8.30 -48.89
N ILE A 89 -20.04 8.76 -49.99
CA ILE A 89 -18.59 8.60 -50.23
C ILE A 89 -17.77 9.37 -49.20
N LEU A 90 -18.25 10.53 -48.77
CA LEU A 90 -17.55 11.40 -47.81
C LEU A 90 -17.59 10.79 -46.41
N LEU A 91 -18.72 10.21 -46.02
CA LEU A 91 -18.84 9.51 -44.74
C LEU A 91 -17.92 8.28 -44.72
N ASN A 92 -17.90 7.51 -45.79
CA ASN A 92 -17.03 6.34 -45.91
C ASN A 92 -15.54 6.73 -45.85
N LEU A 93 -15.16 7.83 -46.51
CA LEU A 93 -13.79 8.35 -46.47
C LEU A 93 -13.41 8.83 -45.07
N ALA A 94 -14.32 9.53 -44.38
CA ALA A 94 -14.10 9.99 -43.01
C ALA A 94 -13.88 8.82 -42.05
N PHE A 95 -14.74 7.78 -42.11
CA PHE A 95 -14.58 6.58 -41.31
C PHE A 95 -13.28 5.81 -41.62
N SER A 96 -12.93 5.69 -42.90
CA SER A 96 -11.69 5.03 -43.31
C SER A 96 -10.46 5.75 -42.74
N THR A 97 -10.47 7.08 -42.79
CA THR A 97 -9.40 7.92 -42.22
C THR A 97 -9.38 7.84 -40.69
N GLN A 98 -10.55 7.85 -40.05
CA GLN A 98 -10.68 7.68 -38.60
C GLN A 98 -10.08 6.35 -38.14
N ALA A 99 -10.40 5.24 -38.82
CA ALA A 99 -9.83 3.94 -38.53
C ALA A 99 -8.30 3.92 -38.71
N ALA A 100 -7.79 4.51 -39.79
CA ALA A 100 -6.36 4.60 -40.07
C ALA A 100 -5.58 5.35 -38.98
N TYR A 101 -6.14 6.43 -38.42
CA TYR A 101 -5.51 7.19 -37.33
C TYR A 101 -5.70 6.54 -35.94
N THR A 102 -6.77 5.77 -35.76
CA THR A 102 -7.07 5.12 -34.47
C THR A 102 -5.98 4.13 -34.07
N GLY A 103 -5.44 3.34 -35.01
CA GLY A 103 -4.40 2.34 -34.72
C GLY A 103 -3.13 2.92 -34.07
N PRO A 104 -2.45 3.89 -34.71
CA PRO A 104 -1.25 4.54 -34.13
C PRO A 104 -1.52 5.21 -32.79
N VAL A 105 -2.65 5.91 -32.68
CA VAL A 105 -3.04 6.58 -31.43
C VAL A 105 -3.28 5.60 -30.31
N LEU A 106 -3.99 4.49 -30.59
CA LEU A 106 -4.26 3.45 -29.61
C LEU A 106 -2.97 2.77 -29.16
N LEU A 107 -2.02 2.55 -30.09
CA LEU A 107 -0.70 2.01 -29.76
C LEU A 107 0.09 2.96 -28.84
N LEU A 108 0.07 4.26 -29.12
CA LEU A 108 0.74 5.27 -28.27
C LEU A 108 0.09 5.36 -26.89
N ALA A 109 -1.24 5.39 -26.83
CA ALA A 109 -2.00 5.41 -25.58
C ALA A 109 -1.77 4.13 -24.76
N GLY A 110 -1.77 2.96 -25.40
CA GLY A 110 -1.51 1.67 -24.77
C GLY A 110 -0.08 1.52 -24.24
N ASN A 111 0.92 1.95 -24.99
CA ASN A 111 2.32 1.94 -24.55
C ASN A 111 2.52 2.83 -23.30
N ARG A 112 1.85 3.99 -23.25
CA ARG A 112 1.88 4.90 -22.09
C ARG A 112 1.19 4.30 -20.87
N GLN A 113 0.00 3.72 -21.03
CA GLN A 113 -0.71 3.07 -19.93
C GLN A 113 0.12 1.90 -19.37
N SER A 114 0.69 1.07 -20.24
CA SER A 114 1.56 -0.04 -19.85
C SER A 114 2.80 0.41 -19.05
N GLN A 115 3.41 1.54 -19.42
CA GLN A 115 4.52 2.12 -18.64
C GLN A 115 4.09 2.56 -17.24
N LYS A 116 2.93 3.23 -17.11
CA LYS A 116 2.37 3.61 -15.80
C LYS A 116 2.04 2.38 -14.95
N ASP A 117 1.45 1.37 -15.55
CA ASP A 117 1.11 0.11 -14.88
C ASP A 117 2.38 -0.61 -14.41
N ARG A 118 3.43 -0.67 -15.24
CA ARG A 118 4.71 -1.28 -14.87
C ARG A 118 5.36 -0.61 -13.66
N LEU A 119 5.43 0.72 -13.64
CA LEU A 119 5.96 1.47 -12.50
C LEU A 119 5.14 1.21 -11.23
N THR A 120 3.81 1.19 -11.35
CA THR A 120 2.92 0.90 -10.23
C THR A 120 3.17 -0.50 -9.67
N LEU A 121 3.35 -1.50 -10.54
CA LEU A 121 3.66 -2.87 -10.14
C LEU A 121 5.05 -3.00 -9.49
N GLU A 122 6.07 -2.35 -10.03
CA GLU A 122 7.42 -2.35 -9.45
C GLU A 122 7.42 -1.77 -8.02
N HIS A 123 6.67 -0.68 -7.81
CA HIS A 123 6.52 -0.10 -6.47
C HIS A 123 5.75 -1.02 -5.51
N ALA A 124 4.63 -1.60 -5.95
CA ALA A 124 3.87 -2.54 -5.14
C ALA A 124 4.70 -3.76 -4.73
N ALA A 125 5.54 -4.29 -5.65
CA ALA A 125 6.47 -5.37 -5.34
C ALA A 125 7.51 -4.97 -4.29
N HIS A 126 8.09 -3.78 -4.42
CA HIS A 126 9.07 -3.28 -3.45
C HIS A 126 8.45 -3.01 -2.06
N GLU A 127 7.20 -2.56 -2.00
CA GLU A 127 6.46 -2.42 -0.74
C GLU A 127 6.16 -3.77 -0.10
N ALA A 128 5.79 -4.78 -0.89
CA ALA A 128 5.59 -6.15 -0.41
C ALA A 128 6.89 -6.73 0.19
N ASP A 129 8.03 -6.58 -0.50
CA ASP A 129 9.34 -7.02 0.01
C ASP A 129 9.71 -6.36 1.35
N LYS A 130 9.40 -5.06 1.50
CA LYS A 130 9.60 -4.34 2.77
C LYS A 130 8.70 -4.88 3.87
N ALA A 131 7.42 -5.12 3.57
CA ALA A 131 6.47 -5.68 4.51
C ALA A 131 6.91 -7.07 4.98
N ASP A 132 7.39 -7.92 4.06
CA ASP A 132 7.90 -9.25 4.40
C ASP A 132 9.13 -9.19 5.31
N ARG A 133 10.07 -8.27 5.05
CA ARG A 133 11.22 -8.05 5.95
C ARG A 133 10.79 -7.60 7.34
N GLN A 134 9.78 -6.72 7.43
CA GLN A 134 9.23 -6.29 8.71
C GLN A 134 8.53 -7.44 9.44
N ASN A 135 7.78 -8.28 8.74
CA ASN A 135 7.13 -9.46 9.29
C ASN A 135 8.16 -10.42 9.91
N VAL A 136 9.28 -10.67 9.21
CA VAL A 136 10.37 -11.51 9.73
C VAL A 136 10.98 -10.93 11.01
N GLN A 137 11.17 -9.60 11.08
CA GLN A 137 11.70 -8.94 12.29
C GLN A 137 10.72 -9.01 13.47
N ILE A 138 9.42 -8.87 13.22
CA ILE A 138 8.40 -9.01 14.25
C ILE A 138 8.40 -10.45 14.80
N LEU A 139 8.47 -11.45 13.91
CA LEU A 139 8.53 -12.86 14.30
C LEU A 139 9.78 -13.17 15.14
N SER A 140 10.95 -12.63 14.79
CA SER A 140 12.17 -12.84 15.58
C SER A 140 12.08 -12.20 16.96
N ALA A 141 11.49 -10.99 17.06
CA ALA A 141 11.26 -10.31 18.33
C ALA A 141 10.27 -11.08 19.22
N ILE A 142 9.17 -11.58 18.65
CA ILE A 142 8.20 -12.43 19.37
C ILE A 142 8.91 -13.69 19.90
N LYS A 143 9.69 -14.36 19.05
CA LYS A 143 10.44 -15.56 19.44
C LYS A 143 11.38 -15.29 20.61
N GLN A 144 12.10 -14.17 20.59
CA GLN A 144 12.99 -13.78 21.67
C GLN A 144 12.23 -13.55 22.98
N ASN A 145 11.09 -12.85 22.94
CA ASN A 145 10.25 -12.64 24.11
C ASN A 145 9.76 -13.98 24.69
N THR A 146 9.34 -14.92 23.85
CA THR A 146 8.95 -16.27 24.30
C THR A 146 10.10 -16.99 25.00
N THR A 147 11.30 -16.97 24.44
CA THR A 147 12.48 -17.60 25.07
C THR A 147 12.85 -16.94 26.39
N LEU A 148 12.71 -15.61 26.50
CA LEU A 148 12.91 -14.91 27.77
C LEU A 148 11.87 -15.33 28.81
N THR A 149 10.61 -15.49 28.42
CA THR A 149 9.55 -16.01 29.29
C THR A 149 9.87 -17.42 29.75
N GLU A 150 10.30 -18.31 28.85
CA GLU A 150 10.73 -19.68 29.19
C GLU A 150 11.86 -19.67 30.23
N LYS A 151 12.92 -18.87 30.02
CA LYS A 151 14.01 -18.73 30.99
C LYS A 151 13.54 -18.19 32.34
N ASN A 152 12.66 -17.19 32.35
CA ASN A 152 12.08 -16.67 33.59
C ASN A 152 11.29 -17.76 34.33
N THR A 153 10.53 -18.60 33.62
CA THR A 153 9.82 -19.72 34.24
C THR A 153 10.78 -20.77 34.82
N GLU A 154 11.87 -21.09 34.12
CA GLU A 154 12.88 -22.04 34.58
C GLU A 154 13.59 -21.56 35.86
N VAL A 155 14.00 -20.30 35.90
CA VAL A 155 14.59 -19.68 37.10
C VAL A 155 13.59 -19.69 38.26
N THR A 156 12.31 -19.38 37.99
CA THR A 156 11.25 -19.41 39.00
C THR A 156 11.10 -20.81 39.59
N ILE A 157 11.08 -21.86 38.76
CA ILE A 157 11.02 -23.26 39.22
C ILE A 157 12.23 -23.60 40.07
N THR A 158 13.43 -23.20 39.65
CA THR A 158 14.68 -23.48 40.38
C THR A 158 14.68 -22.83 41.75
N ILE A 159 14.23 -21.57 41.85
CA ILE A 159 14.08 -20.86 43.12
C ILE A 159 13.06 -21.57 44.02
N LEU A 160 11.90 -21.96 43.47
CA LEU A 160 10.88 -22.68 44.23
C LEU A 160 11.43 -23.99 44.81
N GLN A 161 12.16 -24.76 44.02
CA GLN A 161 12.81 -26.00 44.47
C GLN A 161 13.84 -25.73 45.57
N HIS A 162 14.68 -24.70 45.42
CA HIS A 162 15.69 -24.35 46.43
C HIS A 162 15.05 -23.94 47.76
N VAL A 163 13.98 -23.12 47.70
CA VAL A 163 13.21 -22.73 48.88
C VAL A 163 12.58 -23.95 49.55
N GLU A 164 12.00 -24.87 48.78
CA GLU A 164 11.44 -26.11 49.33
C GLU A 164 12.51 -26.94 50.06
N THR A 165 13.69 -27.11 49.47
CA THR A 165 14.81 -27.81 50.13
C THR A 165 15.25 -27.13 51.43
N LEU A 166 15.36 -25.79 51.45
CA LEU A 166 15.74 -25.04 52.65
C LEU A 166 14.69 -25.18 53.76
N VAL A 167 13.40 -25.15 53.41
CA VAL A 167 12.31 -25.35 54.38
C VAL A 167 12.35 -26.78 54.95
N GLN A 168 12.54 -27.79 54.11
CA GLN A 168 12.65 -29.18 54.56
C GLN A 168 13.85 -29.40 55.49
N GLU A 169 15.00 -28.83 55.14
CA GLU A 169 16.21 -28.88 55.96
C GLU A 169 15.99 -28.21 57.33
N HIS A 170 15.42 -27.00 57.34
CA HIS A 170 15.14 -26.29 58.57
C HIS A 170 14.12 -27.02 59.47
N ILE A 171 13.07 -27.61 58.88
CA ILE A 171 12.11 -28.45 59.62
C ILE A 171 12.83 -29.67 60.22
N ALA A 172 13.70 -30.34 59.45
CA ALA A 172 14.46 -31.48 59.93
C ALA A 172 15.40 -31.10 61.10
N GLU A 173 16.07 -29.96 61.02
CA GLU A 173 16.89 -29.42 62.11
C GLU A 173 16.06 -29.10 63.36
N MET A 174 14.92 -28.44 63.21
CA MET A 174 14.00 -28.11 64.31
C MET A 174 13.47 -29.36 65.03
N VAL A 175 13.10 -30.40 64.28
CA VAL A 175 12.67 -31.69 64.83
C VAL A 175 13.82 -32.39 65.57
N GLY A 176 15.04 -32.35 65.03
CA GLY A 176 16.24 -32.87 65.68
C GLY A 176 16.61 -32.14 66.98
N ALA A 177 16.52 -30.82 67.00
CA ALA A 177 16.77 -29.98 68.16
C ALA A 177 15.73 -30.19 69.28
N GLY A 178 14.45 -30.36 68.92
CA GLY A 178 13.38 -30.70 69.86
C GLY A 178 13.57 -32.07 70.53
N LYS A 179 14.16 -33.04 69.82
CA LYS A 179 14.43 -34.39 70.35
C LYS A 179 15.57 -34.41 71.38
N ARG A 180 16.55 -33.50 71.29
CA ARG A 180 17.63 -33.35 72.28
C ARG A 180 17.20 -32.68 73.60
N ARG A 181 16.11 -31.91 73.62
CA ARG A 181 15.57 -31.30 74.85
C ARG A 181 14.72 -32.25 75.72
N LYS A 182 14.27 -33.39 75.19
CA LYS A 182 13.33 -34.31 75.89
C LYS A 182 13.98 -35.45 76.70
N THR A 183 15.30 -35.53 76.81
CA THR A 183 15.95 -36.44 77.76
C THR A 183 16.01 -35.81 79.15
N PRO A 184 15.22 -36.27 80.15
CA PRO A 184 15.34 -35.79 81.51
C PRO A 184 16.66 -36.29 82.09
N ARG A 185 17.44 -35.40 82.69
CA ARG A 185 18.64 -35.80 83.43
C ARG A 185 18.18 -36.58 84.67
N PRO A 186 18.74 -37.78 84.94
CA PRO A 186 18.48 -38.52 86.16
C PRO A 186 19.05 -37.79 87.39
#